data_AF-A0A961H903-F1
#
_entry.id   AF-A0A961H903-F1
#
_cell.length_a   1.000
_cell.length_b   1.000
_cell.length_c   1.000
_cell.angle_alpha   90.00
_cell.angle_beta   90.00
_cell.angle_gamma   90.00
#
_symmetry.space_group_name_H-M   'P 1'
#
loop_
_entity.id
_entity.type
_entity.pdbx_description
1 polymer ?
#
loop_
_entity_poly.entity_id
_entity_poly.type
_entity_poly.pdbx_seq_one_letter_code
_entity_poly.pdbx_strand_id
1 'polypeptide(L)'
;MAKPTTGGIAGRLFRGYGPLIGFAAMFTAMALLVPSVDKELVRQVNVDPATMTEAASGDEADGAASEVLDETAIAADDTVVDPLAAGDGTDPASAAGGGALGSATARTGGAAAKAGSPGAPGQAQACTGRQVKADPYSPPCRTWTGGDNGGATSQGVTGTDIVISVRIQSFASGLVDAISKKAGAELPPEDESDIVRTLEGLVEYFNKAYQFYGRKLKLEIYTGRGDVLKEVLGGGQEFARNDALKVAQEIKAFADVSAITPPYIDALASQRVIAVGAPYLSRAWMTQRAPYVWSQFIDCSAIAENVTSYYLSRMAGKPAQNAGGTLSSQPRKLGIVVPNSSWYQDCLQDGLNQLRKGGVEPADVVPYTPDLNTMTTQSATIISRLQQAGVTSVACFCDPLLLGVLTPKASEQNYTPEWLNTGVALTDQDIVGRLFDKNQWSRSIGISYSGATVAQGRGVGYSAYKAVRKDEPSIGVDLMYAQLQLVAIGVQMAGPKLNPAEFQRGMFEYPESKGQLGTWKFGPGDYTTSEDSREIYWNPNQKSIQTGKAGAYVETEPNRRYRIGEYGPSGGLIPGIGG
;
A
#
# COMPACT_ATOMS: atom_id res chain seq x y z
N MET A 1 -55.46 -35.48 14.35
CA MET A 1 -55.52 -34.44 15.41
C MET A 1 -54.59 -33.31 15.01
N ALA A 2 -55.02 -32.04 15.13
CA ALA A 2 -54.23 -30.88 14.72
C ALA A 2 -54.14 -29.85 15.86
N LYS A 3 -52.92 -29.39 16.19
CA LYS A 3 -52.60 -28.21 17.00
C LYS A 3 -51.07 -27.99 17.03
N PRO A 4 -50.56 -26.76 17.30
CA PRO A 4 -50.51 -25.74 16.26
C PRO A 4 -49.12 -25.12 16.06
N THR A 5 -48.96 -24.38 14.97
CA THR A 5 -47.82 -23.47 14.73
C THR A 5 -47.84 -22.28 15.70
N THR A 6 -46.71 -22.02 16.37
CA THR A 6 -46.41 -20.71 16.96
C THR A 6 -44.95 -20.34 16.68
N GLY A 7 -44.74 -19.46 15.70
CA GLY A 7 -43.44 -18.83 15.47
C GLY A 7 -43.17 -17.80 16.56
N GLY A 8 -42.32 -18.14 17.54
CA GLY A 8 -41.94 -17.25 18.64
C GLY A 8 -40.68 -16.44 18.33
N ILE A 9 -40.71 -15.14 18.64
CA ILE A 9 -39.63 -14.15 18.39
C ILE A 9 -38.31 -14.49 19.12
N ALA A 10 -38.32 -15.44 20.07
CA ALA A 10 -37.14 -15.92 20.78
C ALA A 10 -36.07 -16.59 19.89
N GLY A 11 -36.43 -17.09 18.69
CA GLY A 11 -35.49 -17.76 17.78
C GLY A 11 -34.44 -16.86 17.09
N ARG A 12 -34.36 -15.57 17.44
CA ARG A 12 -33.45 -14.58 16.82
C ARG A 12 -32.46 -13.91 17.78
N LEU A 13 -32.43 -14.27 19.08
CA LEU A 13 -31.54 -13.63 20.07
C LEU A 13 -30.34 -14.47 20.56
N PHE A 14 -30.22 -15.74 20.17
CA PHE A 14 -29.14 -16.63 20.63
C PHE A 14 -28.36 -17.27 19.48
N ARG A 15 -27.61 -16.45 18.73
CA ARG A 15 -26.53 -16.89 17.82
C ARG A 15 -25.18 -16.21 18.06
N GLY A 16 -25.03 -15.55 19.21
CA GLY A 16 -23.74 -15.18 19.78
C GLY A 16 -23.48 -15.96 21.06
N TYR A 17 -22.22 -16.33 21.29
CA TYR A 17 -21.67 -16.97 22.51
C TYR A 17 -21.90 -18.47 22.73
N GLY A 18 -21.01 -19.27 22.12
CA GLY A 18 -20.43 -20.46 22.76
C GLY A 18 -20.98 -21.85 22.37
N PRO A 19 -20.24 -22.94 22.69
CA PRO A 19 -19.13 -22.97 23.64
C PRO A 19 -17.77 -23.47 23.12
N LEU A 20 -16.73 -23.11 23.87
CA LEU A 20 -15.46 -23.84 23.98
C LEU A 20 -15.68 -25.33 24.28
N ILE A 21 -14.83 -26.20 23.69
CA ILE A 21 -14.19 -27.40 24.29
C ILE A 21 -13.31 -28.04 23.19
N GLY A 22 -12.04 -28.38 23.49
CA GLY A 22 -11.35 -29.44 22.71
C GLY A 22 -9.89 -29.29 22.27
N PHE A 23 -9.20 -28.14 22.42
CA PHE A 23 -7.82 -27.98 21.88
C PHE A 23 -6.77 -27.45 22.88
N ALA A 24 -6.62 -28.16 24.00
CA ALA A 24 -5.54 -27.91 24.99
C ALA A 24 -4.58 -29.11 25.20
N ALA A 25 -4.67 -30.16 24.36
CA ALA A 25 -4.00 -31.45 24.61
C ALA A 25 -3.03 -31.94 23.51
N MET A 26 -2.89 -31.23 22.38
CA MET A 26 -2.04 -31.69 21.25
C MET A 26 -0.72 -30.92 21.05
N PHE A 27 -0.52 -29.78 21.71
CA PHE A 27 0.68 -28.95 21.51
C PHE A 27 1.91 -29.40 22.33
N THR A 28 1.72 -30.24 23.36
CA THR A 28 2.82 -30.73 24.22
C THR A 28 3.55 -31.94 23.62
N ALA A 29 3.01 -32.56 22.56
CA ALA A 29 3.56 -33.80 21.98
C ALA A 29 4.50 -33.60 20.77
N MET A 30 4.44 -32.47 20.08
CA MET A 30 5.32 -32.18 18.92
C MET A 30 6.69 -31.60 19.30
N ALA A 31 6.91 -31.24 20.56
CA ALA A 31 8.15 -30.61 21.02
C ALA A 31 9.31 -31.59 21.31
N LEU A 32 9.16 -32.90 21.03
CA LEU A 32 10.12 -33.93 21.44
C LEU A 32 10.68 -34.82 20.31
N LEU A 33 10.16 -34.79 19.07
CA LEU A 33 10.48 -35.79 18.03
C LEU A 33 10.48 -35.27 16.57
N VAL A 34 11.30 -34.26 16.23
CA VAL A 34 11.84 -34.08 14.86
C VAL A 34 13.27 -33.51 14.96
N PRO A 35 14.28 -34.07 14.25
CA PRO A 35 15.67 -33.66 14.38
C PRO A 35 16.03 -32.41 13.55
N SER A 36 17.08 -31.71 13.98
CA SER A 36 17.67 -30.57 13.24
C SER A 36 18.46 -31.02 12.02
N VAL A 37 18.31 -30.32 10.89
CA VAL A 37 19.19 -30.46 9.72
C VAL A 37 19.63 -29.09 9.22
N ASP A 38 20.95 -28.91 9.27
CA ASP A 38 21.88 -28.01 8.58
C ASP A 38 21.57 -26.54 8.26
N LYS A 39 22.61 -25.73 8.47
CA LYS A 39 22.67 -24.28 8.22
C LYS A 39 23.30 -24.02 6.87
N GLU A 40 22.64 -23.23 6.03
CA GLU A 40 23.26 -22.65 4.85
C GLU A 40 24.07 -21.40 5.26
N LEU A 41 25.36 -21.36 4.90
CA LEU A 41 26.29 -20.30 5.29
C LEU A 41 26.12 -19.07 4.38
N VAL A 42 25.24 -18.14 4.76
CA VAL A 42 25.19 -16.82 4.12
C VAL A 42 26.45 -16.03 4.49
N ARG A 43 27.31 -15.80 3.49
CA ARG A 43 28.54 -14.99 3.60
C ARG A 43 28.17 -13.54 3.94
N GLN A 44 28.44 -13.11 5.17
CA GLN A 44 28.31 -11.70 5.55
C GLN A 44 29.31 -10.86 4.75
N VAL A 45 28.81 -9.85 4.03
CA VAL A 45 29.63 -8.76 3.52
C VAL A 45 29.61 -7.65 4.57
N ASN A 46 30.67 -7.61 5.39
CA ASN A 46 30.90 -6.47 6.27
C ASN A 46 31.35 -5.28 5.42
N VAL A 47 30.57 -4.21 5.42
CA VAL A 47 30.98 -2.90 4.90
C VAL A 47 31.50 -2.10 6.09
N ASP A 48 32.82 -2.05 6.24
CA ASP A 48 33.48 -1.29 7.30
C ASP A 48 33.62 0.19 6.88
N PRO A 49 33.17 1.20 7.64
CA PRO A 49 33.12 2.60 7.18
C PRO A 49 34.48 3.31 7.02
N ALA A 50 35.61 2.60 7.09
CA ALA A 50 36.94 3.16 7.32
C ALA A 50 37.93 3.01 6.13
N THR A 51 37.47 3.19 4.89
CA THR A 51 38.34 3.27 3.69
C THR A 51 37.93 4.38 2.72
N MET A 52 37.98 5.62 3.19
CA MET A 52 37.88 6.85 2.37
C MET A 52 39.03 7.82 2.64
N THR A 53 40.27 7.31 2.67
CA THR A 53 41.48 8.15 2.59
C THR A 53 42.69 7.37 2.07
N GLU A 54 43.49 8.09 1.27
CA GLU A 54 44.88 7.84 0.86
C GLU A 54 45.19 6.69 -0.12
N ALA A 55 45.86 7.09 -1.21
CA ALA A 55 46.56 6.23 -2.14
C ALA A 55 48.06 6.53 -2.08
N ALA A 56 48.90 5.53 -1.82
CA ALA A 56 50.31 5.49 -2.21
C ALA A 56 50.92 4.08 -2.02
N SER A 57 51.79 3.68 -2.97
CA SER A 57 52.86 2.67 -2.89
C SER A 57 52.58 1.22 -2.43
N GLY A 58 52.84 0.26 -3.34
CA GLY A 58 54.07 -0.57 -3.23
C GLY A 58 53.95 -2.06 -2.88
N ASP A 59 53.94 -2.90 -3.93
CA ASP A 59 54.52 -4.26 -4.09
C ASP A 59 54.18 -5.48 -3.19
N GLU A 60 53.93 -6.61 -3.90
CA GLU A 60 54.31 -8.03 -3.68
C GLU A 60 54.22 -8.69 -2.27
N ALA A 61 53.82 -9.96 -2.06
CA ALA A 61 53.17 -11.05 -2.83
C ALA A 61 52.72 -12.13 -1.78
N ASP A 62 52.30 -13.39 -2.02
CA ASP A 62 52.16 -14.28 -3.18
C ASP A 62 51.10 -15.40 -2.89
N GLY A 63 50.67 -16.14 -3.91
CA GLY A 63 50.51 -17.61 -3.85
C GLY A 63 49.36 -18.26 -3.05
N ALA A 64 48.30 -18.68 -3.75
CA ALA A 64 47.96 -20.12 -3.93
C ALA A 64 46.66 -20.31 -4.73
N ALA A 65 46.65 -21.22 -5.71
CA ALA A 65 45.52 -21.47 -6.60
C ALA A 65 44.76 -22.77 -6.27
N SER A 66 43.49 -22.85 -6.71
CA SER A 66 42.85 -24.09 -7.14
C SER A 66 41.74 -23.80 -8.16
N GLU A 67 41.63 -24.66 -9.17
CA GLU A 67 40.72 -24.58 -10.33
C GLU A 67 39.24 -24.68 -9.89
N VAL A 68 38.29 -23.89 -10.41
CA VAL A 68 37.75 -23.77 -11.79
C VAL A 68 37.04 -25.04 -12.28
N LEU A 69 35.70 -25.00 -12.26
CA LEU A 69 34.86 -25.69 -13.25
C LEU A 69 33.77 -24.73 -13.76
N ASP A 70 33.55 -24.86 -15.06
CA ASP A 70 32.90 -23.96 -16.01
C ASP A 70 31.38 -23.78 -15.81
N GLU A 71 30.86 -22.56 -16.05
CA GLU A 71 29.45 -22.36 -16.44
C GLU A 71 29.37 -21.34 -17.59
N THR A 72 28.71 -21.75 -18.67
CA THR A 72 28.81 -21.14 -20.00
C THR A 72 28.06 -19.81 -20.09
N ALA A 73 28.78 -18.71 -20.36
CA ALA A 73 28.19 -17.42 -20.69
C ALA A 73 28.08 -17.22 -22.22
N ILE A 74 26.88 -16.84 -22.70
CA ILE A 74 26.70 -16.35 -24.08
C ILE A 74 26.98 -14.85 -24.08
N ALA A 75 28.06 -14.45 -24.75
CA ALA A 75 28.40 -13.04 -24.94
C ALA A 75 27.55 -12.41 -26.06
N ALA A 76 27.13 -11.16 -25.84
CA ALA A 76 26.76 -10.23 -26.91
C ALA A 76 27.87 -9.18 -26.99
N ASP A 77 28.50 -9.08 -28.16
CA ASP A 77 29.60 -8.16 -28.46
C ASP A 77 29.08 -6.74 -28.72
N ASP A 78 29.80 -5.74 -28.25
CA ASP A 78 29.45 -4.32 -28.35
C ASP A 78 30.60 -3.57 -29.04
N THR A 79 30.42 -3.25 -30.32
CA THR A 79 31.45 -2.61 -31.14
C THR A 79 31.07 -1.16 -31.50
N VAL A 80 31.73 -0.23 -30.82
CA VAL A 80 31.66 1.21 -31.06
C VAL A 80 32.41 1.57 -32.35
N VAL A 81 31.77 2.32 -33.26
CA VAL A 81 32.46 3.12 -34.29
C VAL A 81 31.63 4.34 -34.74
N ASP A 82 32.29 5.50 -34.76
CA ASP A 82 31.89 6.80 -35.34
C ASP A 82 33.22 7.61 -35.50
N PRO A 83 33.38 8.66 -36.34
CA PRO A 83 32.47 9.25 -37.34
C PRO A 83 33.09 9.48 -38.76
N LEU A 84 32.27 10.04 -39.68
CA LEU A 84 32.57 11.20 -40.58
C LEU A 84 32.16 11.09 -42.08
N ALA A 85 31.21 11.99 -42.44
CA ALA A 85 31.27 12.99 -43.53
C ALA A 85 30.82 12.70 -45.00
N ALA A 86 30.12 13.73 -45.52
CA ALA A 86 29.78 14.08 -46.92
C ALA A 86 28.78 13.18 -47.70
N GLY A 87 27.83 13.72 -48.48
CA GLY A 87 27.45 15.13 -48.73
C GLY A 87 26.33 15.25 -49.78
N ASP A 88 25.73 16.46 -49.91
CA ASP A 88 24.81 16.98 -50.97
C ASP A 88 23.58 16.12 -51.39
N GLY A 89 22.37 16.61 -51.66
CA GLY A 89 21.73 17.91 -51.92
C GLY A 89 20.31 17.57 -52.45
N THR A 90 19.33 18.43 -52.77
CA THR A 90 19.18 19.89 -52.88
C THR A 90 17.67 20.22 -52.81
N ASP A 91 17.27 21.31 -52.14
CA ASP A 91 15.92 21.91 -52.30
C ASP A 91 15.76 22.60 -53.68
N PRO A 92 14.53 23.03 -54.03
CA PRO A 92 14.32 24.49 -53.99
C PRO A 92 12.94 24.95 -53.46
N ALA A 93 13.00 25.95 -52.56
CA ALA A 93 12.24 27.23 -52.51
C ALA A 93 10.77 27.31 -53.01
N SER A 94 9.86 28.10 -52.41
CA SER A 94 10.08 29.44 -51.84
C SER A 94 8.88 30.01 -51.04
N ALA A 95 9.21 30.87 -50.06
CA ALA A 95 8.54 32.15 -49.71
C ALA A 95 7.07 32.20 -49.20
N ALA A 96 6.63 33.22 -48.41
CA ALA A 96 7.31 34.13 -47.47
C ALA A 96 6.26 34.94 -46.69
N GLY A 97 6.63 35.47 -45.50
CA GLY A 97 5.87 36.47 -44.73
C GLY A 97 4.91 35.88 -43.68
N GLY A 98 4.82 36.37 -42.44
CA GLY A 98 5.43 37.57 -41.85
C GLY A 98 4.36 38.43 -41.16
N GLY A 99 4.28 38.37 -39.83
CA GLY A 99 3.29 39.13 -39.05
C GLY A 99 3.47 38.91 -37.54
N ALA A 100 3.38 39.97 -36.75
CA ALA A 100 3.89 40.01 -35.39
C ALA A 100 2.80 40.23 -34.31
N LEU A 101 3.18 39.91 -33.06
CA LEU A 101 2.66 40.43 -31.78
C LEU A 101 1.16 40.21 -31.43
N GLY A 102 0.92 39.59 -30.27
CA GLY A 102 -0.40 39.54 -29.63
C GLY A 102 -0.36 38.93 -28.23
N SER A 103 -0.45 39.77 -27.18
CA SER A 103 -0.40 39.35 -25.77
C SER A 103 -1.58 38.45 -25.37
N ALA A 104 -1.31 37.29 -24.78
CA ALA A 104 -2.33 36.43 -24.18
C ALA A 104 -2.62 36.83 -22.72
N THR A 105 -3.52 37.78 -22.51
CA THR A 105 -4.12 38.00 -21.18
C THR A 105 -5.00 36.81 -20.80
N ALA A 106 -4.80 36.26 -19.60
CA ALA A 106 -5.65 35.21 -19.05
C ALA A 106 -7.12 35.66 -19.00
N ARG A 107 -8.03 34.77 -19.42
CA ARG A 107 -9.47 34.90 -19.15
C ARG A 107 -9.95 33.70 -18.34
N THR A 108 -10.22 33.97 -17.07
CA THR A 108 -11.12 33.15 -16.25
C THR A 108 -12.52 33.18 -16.86
N GLY A 109 -13.14 32.01 -17.04
CA GLY A 109 -14.46 31.89 -17.65
C GLY A 109 -15.13 30.59 -17.25
N GLY A 110 -15.84 30.60 -16.11
CA GLY A 110 -16.69 29.48 -15.72
C GLY A 110 -17.89 29.37 -16.67
N ALA A 111 -18.02 28.23 -17.34
CA ALA A 111 -19.18 27.91 -18.16
C ALA A 111 -20.02 26.82 -17.48
N ALA A 112 -21.27 27.15 -17.17
CA ALA A 112 -22.24 26.17 -16.68
C ALA A 112 -22.51 25.11 -17.77
N ALA A 113 -22.48 23.83 -17.40
CA ALA A 113 -22.72 22.73 -18.33
C ALA A 113 -24.16 22.77 -18.86
N LYS A 114 -24.33 23.12 -20.14
CA LYS A 114 -25.55 22.77 -20.89
C LYS A 114 -25.52 21.28 -21.21
N ALA A 115 -26.68 20.63 -21.11
CA ALA A 115 -26.84 19.25 -21.55
C ALA A 115 -26.41 19.10 -23.01
N GLY A 116 -25.53 18.13 -23.28
CA GLY A 116 -24.92 17.94 -24.60
C GLY A 116 -25.92 17.40 -25.62
N SER A 117 -25.71 17.78 -26.89
CA SER A 117 -26.35 17.14 -28.04
C SER A 117 -26.00 15.65 -28.11
N PRO A 118 -26.81 14.81 -28.78
CA PRO A 118 -26.48 13.39 -28.96
C PRO A 118 -25.13 13.25 -29.67
N GLY A 119 -24.15 12.64 -28.99
CA GLY A 119 -22.87 12.25 -29.58
C GLY A 119 -23.08 11.18 -30.66
N ALA A 120 -22.09 11.03 -31.55
CA ALA A 120 -22.13 10.01 -32.59
C ALA A 120 -22.23 8.58 -31.98
N PRO A 121 -22.86 7.60 -32.66
CA PRO A 121 -22.93 6.22 -32.17
C PRO A 121 -21.55 5.68 -31.75
N GLY A 122 -21.48 5.05 -30.58
CA GLY A 122 -20.22 4.61 -29.97
C GLY A 122 -19.51 5.63 -29.07
N GLN A 123 -19.85 6.94 -29.12
CA GLN A 123 -19.27 7.92 -28.20
C GLN A 123 -19.94 7.92 -26.82
N ALA A 124 -19.12 7.93 -25.78
CA ALA A 124 -19.57 8.13 -24.40
C ALA A 124 -20.03 9.58 -24.19
N GLN A 125 -21.17 9.76 -23.52
CA GLN A 125 -21.72 11.07 -23.19
C GLN A 125 -21.55 11.34 -21.68
N ALA A 126 -21.30 12.59 -21.33
CA ALA A 126 -21.27 13.00 -19.92
C ALA A 126 -22.70 13.08 -19.35
N CYS A 127 -22.92 12.52 -18.16
CA CYS A 127 -24.13 12.74 -17.37
C CYS A 127 -23.81 13.51 -16.09
N THR A 128 -24.86 13.97 -15.39
CA THR A 128 -24.70 14.88 -14.25
C THR A 128 -24.17 14.17 -13.01
N GLY A 129 -23.05 14.65 -12.48
CA GLY A 129 -22.49 14.21 -11.20
C GLY A 129 -21.59 12.97 -11.32
N ARG A 130 -21.54 12.18 -10.24
CA ARG A 130 -20.78 10.91 -10.18
C ARG A 130 -21.61 9.74 -10.70
N GLN A 131 -20.92 8.72 -11.20
CA GLN A 131 -21.52 7.47 -11.65
C GLN A 131 -22.34 6.79 -10.53
N VAL A 132 -21.77 6.68 -9.33
CA VAL A 132 -22.45 6.24 -8.11
C VAL A 132 -22.55 7.44 -7.16
N LYS A 133 -23.75 7.99 -7.03
CA LYS A 133 -24.00 9.23 -6.26
C LYS A 133 -23.59 9.16 -4.78
N ALA A 134 -23.69 7.99 -4.15
CA ALA A 134 -23.40 7.79 -2.73
C ALA A 134 -21.92 7.50 -2.43
N ASP A 135 -21.12 7.23 -3.45
CA ASP A 135 -19.70 6.90 -3.35
C ASP A 135 -18.88 8.15 -3.70
N PRO A 136 -18.12 8.72 -2.74
CA PRO A 136 -17.36 9.95 -2.97
C PRO A 136 -16.20 9.79 -3.95
N TYR A 137 -15.74 8.55 -4.19
CA TYR A 137 -14.64 8.23 -5.11
C TYR A 137 -15.13 7.77 -6.48
N SER A 138 -16.45 7.67 -6.68
CA SER A 138 -17.01 7.27 -7.96
C SER A 138 -16.68 8.29 -9.05
N PRO A 139 -16.29 7.86 -10.27
CA PRO A 139 -15.83 8.75 -11.33
C PRO A 139 -16.99 9.59 -11.89
N PRO A 140 -16.71 10.62 -12.70
CA PRO A 140 -17.71 11.35 -13.46
C PRO A 140 -18.67 10.42 -14.22
N CYS A 141 -19.97 10.72 -14.14
CA CYS A 141 -21.02 9.92 -14.75
C CYS A 141 -20.84 9.85 -16.29
N ARG A 142 -20.91 8.63 -16.84
CA ARG A 142 -20.88 8.38 -18.29
C ARG A 142 -22.07 7.53 -18.74
N THR A 143 -22.80 8.01 -19.74
CA THR A 143 -23.77 7.21 -20.49
C THR A 143 -23.17 6.74 -21.81
N TRP A 144 -23.60 5.56 -22.27
CA TRP A 144 -23.23 5.01 -23.57
C TRP A 144 -24.44 4.28 -24.16
N THR A 145 -24.84 4.65 -25.37
CA THR A 145 -26.08 4.19 -26.01
C THR A 145 -25.85 3.05 -27.00
N GLY A 146 -24.73 2.34 -26.88
CA GLY A 146 -24.28 1.35 -27.86
C GLY A 146 -23.44 1.93 -29.00
N GLY A 147 -22.84 1.03 -29.77
CA GLY A 147 -21.94 1.30 -30.89
C GLY A 147 -20.71 0.40 -30.84
N ASP A 148 -19.69 0.73 -31.64
CA ASP A 148 -18.40 0.05 -31.55
C ASP A 148 -17.69 0.40 -30.23
N ASN A 149 -17.22 -0.62 -29.52
CA ASN A 149 -16.35 -0.48 -28.35
C ASN A 149 -14.89 -0.87 -28.65
N GLY A 150 -14.53 -1.12 -29.91
CA GLY A 150 -13.21 -1.54 -30.35
C GLY A 150 -12.94 -3.04 -30.17
N GLY A 151 -13.85 -3.80 -29.56
CA GLY A 151 -13.68 -5.24 -29.38
C GLY A 151 -12.47 -5.59 -28.51
N ALA A 152 -11.64 -6.52 -29.03
CA ALA A 152 -10.43 -7.02 -28.36
C ALA A 152 -9.26 -6.05 -28.50
N THR A 153 -9.20 -5.09 -27.58
CA THR A 153 -8.29 -3.93 -27.62
C THR A 153 -7.00 -4.14 -26.82
N SER A 154 -6.94 -5.14 -25.94
CA SER A 154 -5.74 -5.62 -25.25
C SER A 154 -5.96 -7.04 -24.71
N GLN A 155 -4.93 -7.63 -24.10
CA GLN A 155 -5.07 -8.87 -23.33
C GLN A 155 -6.21 -8.75 -22.31
N GLY A 156 -6.99 -9.83 -22.15
CA GLY A 156 -8.13 -9.88 -21.24
C GLY A 156 -9.34 -9.03 -21.61
N VAL A 157 -9.30 -8.26 -22.69
CA VAL A 157 -10.43 -7.43 -23.15
C VAL A 157 -11.03 -8.05 -24.40
N THR A 158 -12.36 -8.20 -24.43
CA THR A 158 -13.13 -8.64 -25.59
C THR A 158 -14.21 -7.60 -25.93
N GLY A 159 -15.09 -7.87 -26.89
CA GLY A 159 -16.27 -7.02 -27.11
C GLY A 159 -17.29 -7.03 -25.96
N THR A 160 -17.25 -8.04 -25.08
CA THR A 160 -18.24 -8.29 -24.02
C THR A 160 -17.67 -8.40 -22.62
N ASP A 161 -16.36 -8.63 -22.47
CA ASP A 161 -15.74 -9.01 -21.20
C ASP A 161 -14.41 -8.29 -20.97
N ILE A 162 -14.07 -8.14 -19.69
CA ILE A 162 -12.80 -7.65 -19.17
C ILE A 162 -12.39 -8.63 -18.07
N VAL A 163 -11.38 -9.46 -18.32
CA VAL A 163 -10.94 -10.51 -17.40
C VAL A 163 -10.13 -9.90 -16.25
N ILE A 164 -10.61 -10.08 -15.02
CA ILE A 164 -9.98 -9.62 -13.78
C ILE A 164 -9.59 -10.83 -12.96
N SER A 165 -8.32 -10.92 -12.57
CA SER A 165 -7.80 -12.03 -11.76
C SER A 165 -7.65 -11.68 -10.29
N VAL A 166 -7.78 -12.69 -9.43
CA VAL A 166 -7.48 -12.63 -8.00
C VAL A 166 -6.74 -13.88 -7.57
N ARG A 167 -5.52 -13.72 -7.03
CA ARG A 167 -4.83 -14.75 -6.25
C ARG A 167 -5.43 -14.80 -4.85
N ILE A 168 -6.20 -15.84 -4.53
CA ILE A 168 -7.03 -15.88 -3.31
C ILE A 168 -6.21 -15.77 -2.02
N GLN A 169 -4.98 -16.31 -1.99
CA GLN A 169 -4.10 -16.27 -0.82
C GLN A 169 -3.73 -14.84 -0.39
N SER A 170 -3.73 -13.86 -1.31
CA SER A 170 -3.51 -12.44 -0.97
C SER A 170 -4.54 -11.90 0.03
N PHE A 171 -5.73 -12.50 0.10
CA PHE A 171 -6.75 -12.17 1.10
C PHE A 171 -6.80 -13.22 2.20
N ALA A 172 -6.89 -14.52 1.85
CA ALA A 172 -7.14 -15.61 2.80
C ALA A 172 -5.97 -15.93 3.77
N SER A 173 -4.74 -15.57 3.41
CA SER A 173 -3.53 -15.93 4.17
C SER A 173 -2.55 -14.77 4.32
N GLY A 174 -3.07 -13.53 4.33
CA GLY A 174 -2.27 -12.31 4.37
C GLY A 174 -1.60 -12.04 5.72
N LEU A 175 -0.86 -10.92 5.79
CA LEU A 175 -0.13 -10.48 6.98
C LEU A 175 -0.99 -10.43 8.25
N VAL A 176 -2.29 -10.12 8.13
CA VAL A 176 -3.25 -10.06 9.23
C VAL A 176 -3.52 -11.42 9.87
N ASP A 177 -3.56 -12.50 9.08
CA ASP A 177 -3.68 -13.88 9.59
C ASP A 177 -2.39 -14.32 10.30
N ALA A 178 -1.22 -14.02 9.70
CA ALA A 178 0.08 -14.27 10.32
C ALA A 178 0.25 -13.54 11.67
N ILE A 179 -0.17 -12.27 11.74
CA ILE A 179 -0.27 -11.49 12.99
C ILE A 179 -1.18 -12.19 13.99
N SER A 180 -2.39 -12.60 13.57
CA SER A 180 -3.39 -13.19 14.47
C SER A 180 -2.86 -14.48 15.10
N LYS A 181 -2.29 -15.36 14.28
CA LYS A 181 -1.66 -16.61 14.70
C LYS A 181 -0.46 -16.39 15.62
N LYS A 182 0.40 -15.40 15.34
CA LYS A 182 1.64 -15.14 16.12
C LYS A 182 1.39 -14.35 17.42
N ALA A 183 0.46 -13.39 17.42
CA ALA A 183 0.16 -12.53 18.57
C ALA A 183 -0.96 -13.07 19.47
N GLY A 184 -1.60 -14.18 19.11
CA GLY A 184 -2.79 -14.70 19.82
C GLY A 184 -3.98 -13.74 19.77
N ALA A 185 -4.07 -12.91 18.72
CA ALA A 185 -5.10 -11.88 18.63
C ALA A 185 -6.44 -12.51 18.23
N GLU A 186 -7.50 -12.17 18.98
CA GLU A 186 -8.89 -12.47 18.62
C GLU A 186 -9.34 -11.62 17.42
N LEU A 187 -8.88 -11.97 16.22
CA LEU A 187 -9.56 -11.58 14.99
C LEU A 187 -10.59 -12.66 14.63
N PRO A 188 -11.76 -12.29 14.08
CA PRO A 188 -12.68 -13.28 13.53
C PRO A 188 -11.96 -14.09 12.45
N PRO A 189 -12.03 -15.44 12.47
CA PRO A 189 -11.50 -16.24 11.37
C PRO A 189 -12.24 -15.86 10.09
N GLU A 190 -11.51 -15.51 9.04
CA GLU A 190 -12.07 -15.22 7.73
C GLU A 190 -12.03 -16.51 6.90
N ASP A 191 -13.20 -16.99 6.48
CA ASP A 191 -13.32 -18.18 5.65
C ASP A 191 -13.05 -17.81 4.19
N GLU A 192 -12.29 -18.62 3.46
CA GLU A 192 -12.01 -18.40 2.02
C GLU A 192 -13.31 -18.30 1.21
N SER A 193 -14.36 -19.04 1.61
CA SER A 193 -15.67 -18.97 0.96
C SER A 193 -16.39 -17.62 1.19
N ASP A 194 -16.17 -16.95 2.33
CA ASP A 194 -16.68 -15.59 2.56
C ASP A 194 -15.95 -14.57 1.67
N ILE A 195 -14.64 -14.74 1.47
CA ILE A 195 -13.82 -13.91 0.57
C ILE A 195 -14.28 -14.07 -0.89
N VAL A 196 -14.35 -15.32 -1.38
CA VAL A 196 -14.82 -15.65 -2.74
C VAL A 196 -16.19 -15.04 -3.01
N ARG A 197 -17.16 -15.29 -2.12
CA ARG A 197 -18.52 -14.77 -2.21
C ARG A 197 -18.56 -13.23 -2.21
N THR A 198 -17.67 -12.60 -1.45
CA THR A 198 -17.52 -11.14 -1.40
C THR A 198 -17.04 -10.58 -2.72
N LEU A 199 -15.96 -11.13 -3.28
CA LEU A 199 -15.41 -10.70 -4.56
C LEU A 199 -16.43 -10.86 -5.70
N GLU A 200 -17.16 -11.97 -5.75
CA GLU A 200 -18.27 -12.19 -6.69
C GLU A 200 -19.36 -11.11 -6.57
N GLY A 201 -19.82 -10.84 -5.34
CA GLY A 201 -20.87 -9.84 -5.08
C GLY A 201 -20.41 -8.41 -5.40
N LEU A 202 -19.14 -8.07 -5.14
CA LEU A 202 -18.58 -6.78 -5.51
C LEU A 202 -18.47 -6.64 -7.05
N VAL A 203 -18.01 -7.67 -7.76
CA VAL A 203 -17.98 -7.67 -9.23
C VAL A 203 -19.37 -7.60 -9.84
N GLU A 204 -20.38 -8.26 -9.25
CA GLU A 204 -21.78 -8.10 -9.62
C GLU A 204 -22.27 -6.65 -9.43
N TYR A 205 -21.89 -6.01 -8.31
CA TYR A 205 -22.21 -4.60 -8.06
C TYR A 205 -21.56 -3.67 -9.10
N PHE A 206 -20.25 -3.79 -9.35
CA PHE A 206 -19.55 -2.94 -10.32
C PHE A 206 -20.15 -3.08 -11.72
N ASN A 207 -20.48 -4.31 -12.15
CA ASN A 207 -21.16 -4.59 -13.42
C ASN A 207 -22.59 -4.00 -13.55
N LYS A 208 -23.23 -3.60 -12.45
CA LYS A 208 -24.52 -2.91 -12.45
C LYS A 208 -24.40 -1.39 -12.29
N ALA A 209 -23.37 -0.93 -11.59
CA ALA A 209 -23.25 0.45 -11.15
C ALA A 209 -22.35 1.31 -12.07
N TYR A 210 -21.32 0.73 -12.68
CA TYR A 210 -20.32 1.45 -13.48
C TYR A 210 -20.53 1.27 -14.99
N GLN A 211 -19.96 2.17 -15.80
CA GLN A 211 -20.08 2.18 -17.25
C GLN A 211 -18.85 1.52 -17.90
N PHE A 212 -19.03 0.31 -18.44
CA PHE A 212 -17.98 -0.48 -19.09
C PHE A 212 -18.18 -0.65 -20.61
N TYR A 213 -18.99 0.21 -21.24
CA TYR A 213 -19.11 0.35 -22.70
C TYR A 213 -19.50 -0.95 -23.40
N GLY A 214 -20.54 -1.60 -22.88
CA GLY A 214 -21.05 -2.89 -23.38
C GLY A 214 -20.33 -4.13 -22.84
N ARG A 215 -19.24 -3.95 -22.09
CA ARG A 215 -18.50 -5.05 -21.45
C ARG A 215 -18.98 -5.33 -20.02
N LYS A 216 -18.50 -6.43 -19.45
CA LYS A 216 -18.57 -6.77 -18.03
C LYS A 216 -17.20 -7.16 -17.49
N LEU A 217 -16.94 -6.88 -16.22
CA LEU A 217 -15.85 -7.51 -15.48
C LEU A 217 -16.17 -9.00 -15.30
N LYS A 218 -15.26 -9.87 -15.76
CA LYS A 218 -15.29 -11.32 -15.59
C LYS A 218 -14.22 -11.70 -14.57
N LEU A 219 -14.65 -12.14 -13.40
CA LEU A 219 -13.75 -12.49 -12.30
C LEU A 219 -13.21 -13.91 -12.45
N GLU A 220 -11.89 -14.06 -12.33
CA GLU A 220 -11.17 -15.33 -12.32
C GLU A 220 -10.37 -15.42 -11.00
N ILE A 221 -10.98 -16.05 -9.99
CA ILE A 221 -10.28 -16.35 -8.72
C ILE A 221 -9.45 -17.61 -8.91
N TYR A 222 -8.19 -17.58 -8.49
CA TYR A 222 -7.31 -18.74 -8.57
C TYR A 222 -6.43 -18.90 -7.33
N THR A 223 -6.07 -20.15 -7.05
CA THR A 223 -5.01 -20.49 -6.10
C THR A 223 -3.66 -20.46 -6.82
N GLY A 224 -2.76 -19.61 -6.34
CA GLY A 224 -1.38 -19.52 -6.80
C GLY A 224 -0.44 -20.48 -6.07
N ARG A 225 0.83 -20.48 -6.46
CA ARG A 225 1.93 -21.14 -5.76
C ARG A 225 2.66 -20.21 -4.78
N GLY A 226 2.47 -18.90 -4.93
CA GLY A 226 3.09 -17.90 -4.07
C GLY A 226 2.58 -17.90 -2.64
N ASP A 227 3.42 -17.41 -1.74
CA ASP A 227 3.16 -17.34 -0.30
C ASP A 227 3.35 -15.89 0.13
N VAL A 228 2.25 -15.24 0.52
CA VAL A 228 2.21 -13.80 0.83
C VAL A 228 3.17 -13.45 1.97
N LEU A 229 3.27 -14.32 2.98
CA LEU A 229 4.14 -14.09 4.13
C LEU A 229 5.61 -14.22 3.69
N LYS A 230 5.98 -15.27 2.96
CA LYS A 230 7.33 -15.44 2.40
C LYS A 230 7.71 -14.29 1.47
N GLU A 231 6.78 -13.80 0.65
CA GLU A 231 6.99 -12.69 -0.28
C GLU A 231 7.19 -11.34 0.44
N VAL A 232 6.40 -11.04 1.48
CA VAL A 232 6.57 -9.83 2.31
C VAL A 232 7.86 -9.87 3.12
N LEU A 233 8.30 -11.05 3.56
CA LEU A 233 9.55 -11.27 4.28
C LEU A 233 10.79 -11.38 3.35
N GLY A 234 10.65 -11.00 2.07
CA GLY A 234 11.78 -10.85 1.13
C GLY A 234 12.12 -12.07 0.28
N GLY A 235 11.34 -13.15 0.35
CA GLY A 235 11.48 -14.35 -0.48
C GLY A 235 10.40 -14.50 -1.56
N GLY A 236 10.13 -15.74 -1.98
CA GLY A 236 8.95 -16.10 -2.78
C GLY A 236 8.96 -15.71 -4.27
N GLN A 237 10.02 -15.07 -4.76
CA GLN A 237 10.11 -14.48 -6.11
C GLN A 237 9.79 -15.48 -7.23
N GLU A 238 10.26 -16.72 -7.12
CA GLU A 238 10.03 -17.76 -8.14
C GLU A 238 8.53 -18.10 -8.29
N PHE A 239 7.82 -18.32 -7.19
CA PHE A 239 6.39 -18.65 -7.23
C PHE A 239 5.54 -17.43 -7.58
N ALA A 240 5.92 -16.23 -7.15
CA ALA A 240 5.31 -14.99 -7.61
C ALA A 240 5.42 -14.80 -9.13
N ARG A 241 6.57 -15.14 -9.74
CA ARG A 241 6.75 -15.13 -11.21
C ARG A 241 5.91 -16.19 -11.91
N ASN A 242 5.88 -17.42 -11.39
CA ASN A 242 5.04 -18.49 -11.93
C ASN A 242 3.53 -18.14 -11.87
N ASP A 243 3.08 -17.49 -10.79
CA ASP A 243 1.72 -17.00 -10.66
C ASP A 243 1.39 -15.91 -11.69
N ALA A 244 2.29 -14.95 -11.89
CA ALA A 244 2.11 -13.91 -12.91
C ALA A 244 2.10 -14.47 -14.34
N LEU A 245 2.92 -15.49 -14.63
CA LEU A 245 2.90 -16.21 -15.91
C LEU A 245 1.55 -16.90 -16.13
N LYS A 246 1.00 -17.56 -15.12
CA LYS A 246 -0.35 -18.15 -15.16
C LYS A 246 -1.42 -17.10 -15.44
N VAL A 247 -1.37 -15.94 -14.75
CA VAL A 247 -2.31 -14.84 -14.94
C VAL A 247 -2.27 -14.29 -16.38
N ALA A 248 -1.07 -14.15 -16.97
CA ALA A 248 -0.92 -13.59 -18.30
C ALA A 248 -1.17 -14.61 -19.44
N GLN A 249 -0.73 -15.86 -19.28
CA GLN A 249 -0.70 -16.85 -20.37
C GLN A 249 -1.90 -17.81 -20.34
N GLU A 250 -2.35 -18.25 -19.16
CA GLU A 250 -3.48 -19.17 -19.00
C GLU A 250 -4.79 -18.41 -18.78
N ILE A 251 -4.85 -17.57 -17.75
CA ILE A 251 -6.05 -16.76 -17.41
C ILE A 251 -6.24 -15.63 -18.42
N LYS A 252 -5.14 -15.09 -18.96
CA LYS A 252 -5.09 -13.96 -19.90
C LYS A 252 -5.83 -12.73 -19.35
N ALA A 253 -5.59 -12.40 -18.08
CA ALA A 253 -6.23 -11.27 -17.43
C ALA A 253 -5.79 -9.93 -18.04
N PHE A 254 -6.70 -8.95 -18.00
CA PHE A 254 -6.40 -7.54 -18.24
C PHE A 254 -5.77 -6.91 -16.99
N ALA A 255 -6.32 -7.25 -15.82
CA ALA A 255 -5.84 -6.77 -14.53
C ALA A 255 -5.86 -7.87 -13.45
N ASP A 256 -5.01 -7.73 -12.44
CA ASP A 256 -5.04 -8.46 -11.18
C ASP A 256 -5.24 -7.47 -10.03
N VAL A 257 -6.16 -7.77 -9.10
CA VAL A 257 -6.52 -6.89 -7.97
C VAL A 257 -6.06 -7.42 -6.62
N SER A 258 -5.04 -8.28 -6.63
CA SER A 258 -4.51 -9.02 -5.48
C SER A 258 -2.98 -8.86 -5.32
N ALA A 259 -2.39 -7.89 -6.02
CA ALA A 259 -0.96 -7.69 -6.19
C ALA A 259 -0.29 -6.96 -5.00
N ILE A 260 -0.48 -7.50 -3.79
CA ILE A 260 -0.14 -6.85 -2.52
C ILE A 260 1.27 -7.13 -1.97
N THR A 261 2.14 -7.78 -2.75
CA THR A 261 3.52 -8.10 -2.37
C THR A 261 4.49 -7.59 -3.44
N PRO A 262 5.70 -7.08 -3.08
CA PRO A 262 6.64 -6.55 -4.07
C PRO A 262 6.97 -7.51 -5.23
N PRO A 263 7.31 -8.80 -5.00
CA PRO A 263 7.69 -9.68 -6.10
C PRO A 263 6.51 -10.09 -7.00
N TYR A 264 5.27 -10.12 -6.49
CA TYR A 264 4.11 -10.50 -7.30
C TYR A 264 3.65 -9.33 -8.20
N ILE A 265 3.63 -8.08 -7.68
CA ILE A 265 3.32 -6.92 -8.53
C ILE A 265 4.39 -6.66 -9.59
N ASP A 266 5.68 -6.83 -9.25
CA ASP A 266 6.79 -6.72 -10.21
C ASP A 266 6.65 -7.74 -11.36
N ALA A 267 6.31 -8.98 -11.01
CA ALA A 267 6.11 -10.04 -11.98
C ALA A 267 4.90 -9.80 -12.89
N LEU A 268 3.75 -9.39 -12.35
CA LEU A 268 2.55 -9.05 -13.13
C LEU A 268 2.79 -7.90 -14.11
N ALA A 269 3.45 -6.82 -13.63
CA ALA A 269 3.80 -5.68 -14.47
C ALA A 269 4.75 -6.08 -15.62
N SER A 270 5.72 -6.95 -15.32
CA SER A 270 6.62 -7.53 -16.33
C SER A 270 5.89 -8.37 -17.38
N GLN A 271 4.77 -9.00 -17.02
CA GLN A 271 3.87 -9.71 -17.94
C GLN A 271 2.79 -8.81 -18.58
N ARG A 272 2.88 -7.48 -18.41
CA ARG A 272 1.94 -6.47 -18.95
C ARG A 272 0.48 -6.67 -18.50
N VAL A 273 0.28 -7.18 -17.30
CA VAL A 273 -1.02 -7.22 -16.61
C VAL A 273 -1.12 -5.97 -15.72
N ILE A 274 -2.26 -5.27 -15.71
CA ILE A 274 -2.47 -4.15 -14.79
C ILE A 274 -2.61 -4.70 -13.37
N ALA A 275 -1.64 -4.43 -12.51
CA ALA A 275 -1.55 -4.94 -11.16
C ALA A 275 -1.96 -3.86 -10.14
N VAL A 276 -2.96 -4.17 -9.31
CA VAL A 276 -3.48 -3.25 -8.29
C VAL A 276 -3.19 -3.74 -6.89
N GLY A 277 -2.55 -2.89 -6.09
CA GLY A 277 -2.26 -3.14 -4.68
C GLY A 277 -0.80 -2.91 -4.26
N ALA A 278 0.01 -2.20 -5.05
CA ALA A 278 1.44 -2.02 -4.80
C ALA A 278 1.73 -1.64 -3.34
N PRO A 279 2.50 -2.45 -2.58
CA PRO A 279 2.68 -2.24 -1.16
C PRO A 279 3.76 -1.19 -0.92
N TYR A 280 3.37 0.09 -0.97
CA TYR A 280 4.22 1.23 -0.63
C TYR A 280 5.54 1.29 -1.44
N LEU A 281 5.54 0.84 -2.71
CA LEU A 281 6.73 0.89 -3.56
C LEU A 281 7.03 2.34 -3.99
N SER A 282 8.29 2.65 -4.35
CA SER A 282 8.70 4.04 -4.59
C SER A 282 8.03 4.64 -5.83
N ARG A 283 7.86 5.97 -5.82
CA ARG A 283 7.30 6.72 -6.96
C ARG A 283 8.07 6.47 -8.27
N ALA A 284 9.40 6.40 -8.18
CA ALA A 284 10.28 6.09 -9.30
C ALA A 284 10.07 4.66 -9.81
N TRP A 285 9.99 3.67 -8.90
CA TRP A 285 9.73 2.27 -9.23
C TRP A 285 8.40 2.08 -9.95
N MET A 286 7.34 2.76 -9.49
CA MET A 286 6.01 2.72 -10.10
C MET A 286 6.00 3.38 -11.48
N THR A 287 6.64 4.55 -11.61
CA THR A 287 6.76 5.27 -12.89
C THR A 287 7.49 4.45 -13.96
N GLN A 288 8.54 3.71 -13.60
CA GLN A 288 9.26 2.80 -14.52
C GLN A 288 8.39 1.64 -15.04
N ARG A 289 7.29 1.31 -14.35
CA ARG A 289 6.36 0.21 -14.69
C ARG A 289 5.02 0.71 -15.21
N ALA A 290 4.90 2.00 -15.47
CA ALA A 290 3.76 2.60 -16.14
C ALA A 290 3.48 1.90 -17.49
N PRO A 291 2.21 1.65 -17.87
CA PRO A 291 0.96 1.95 -17.16
C PRO A 291 0.46 0.83 -16.21
N TYR A 292 1.30 -0.14 -15.84
CA TYR A 292 0.85 -1.43 -15.31
C TYR A 292 0.72 -1.54 -13.78
N VAL A 293 1.13 -0.55 -12.99
CA VAL A 293 1.10 -0.66 -11.51
C VAL A 293 0.33 0.49 -10.87
N TRP A 294 -0.57 0.13 -9.96
CA TRP A 294 -1.46 1.07 -9.25
C TRP A 294 -1.65 0.63 -7.80
N SER A 295 -1.99 1.56 -6.91
CA SER A 295 -2.27 1.20 -5.53
C SER A 295 -3.29 2.08 -4.82
N GLN A 296 -4.02 1.45 -3.91
CA GLN A 296 -4.81 2.10 -2.86
C GLN A 296 -3.95 2.50 -1.65
N PHE A 297 -2.70 2.04 -1.60
CA PHE A 297 -1.71 2.38 -0.59
C PHE A 297 -0.83 3.49 -1.16
N ILE A 298 -0.54 4.48 -0.35
CA ILE A 298 0.40 5.56 -0.67
C ILE A 298 1.79 5.02 -1.02
N ASP A 299 2.52 5.69 -1.92
CA ASP A 299 3.90 5.33 -2.28
C ASP A 299 4.90 5.68 -1.16
N CYS A 300 6.05 4.98 -1.06
CA CYS A 300 6.99 5.27 0.04
C CYS A 300 7.74 6.60 -0.08
N SER A 301 7.81 7.21 -1.27
CA SER A 301 8.41 8.54 -1.44
C SER A 301 7.48 9.59 -0.83
N ALA A 302 6.17 9.51 -1.09
CA ALA A 302 5.15 10.33 -0.44
C ALA A 302 5.08 10.10 1.08
N ILE A 303 5.28 8.87 1.56
CA ILE A 303 5.41 8.60 3.01
C ILE A 303 6.63 9.30 3.59
N ALA A 304 7.80 9.18 2.94
CA ALA A 304 9.03 9.82 3.40
C ALA A 304 8.90 11.35 3.41
N GLU A 305 8.32 11.93 2.35
CA GLU A 305 7.96 13.35 2.24
C GLU A 305 7.08 13.81 3.42
N ASN A 306 6.02 13.07 3.70
CA ASN A 306 5.02 13.48 4.64
C ASN A 306 5.43 13.29 6.11
N VAL A 307 6.02 12.13 6.45
CA VAL A 307 6.53 11.87 7.80
C VAL A 307 7.68 12.82 8.13
N THR A 308 8.54 13.15 7.17
CA THR A 308 9.64 14.10 7.38
C THR A 308 9.11 15.52 7.58
N SER A 309 8.19 15.98 6.73
CA SER A 309 7.52 17.29 6.91
C SER A 309 6.81 17.37 8.27
N TYR A 310 6.07 16.33 8.64
CA TYR A 310 5.44 16.22 9.96
C TYR A 310 6.48 16.32 11.09
N TYR A 311 7.56 15.53 11.05
CA TYR A 311 8.58 15.55 12.09
C TYR A 311 9.26 16.93 12.19
N LEU A 312 9.70 17.50 11.08
CA LEU A 312 10.39 18.80 11.04
C LEU A 312 9.51 19.93 11.58
N SER A 313 8.24 19.99 11.16
CA SER A 313 7.33 21.07 11.56
C SER A 313 6.73 20.88 12.96
N ARG A 314 6.37 19.64 13.32
CA ARG A 314 5.67 19.35 14.58
C ARG A 314 6.60 19.01 15.72
N MET A 315 7.67 18.25 15.47
CA MET A 315 8.44 17.57 16.51
C MET A 315 9.85 18.14 16.71
N ALA A 316 10.60 18.40 15.63
CA ALA A 316 11.99 18.82 15.67
C ALA A 316 12.19 20.10 16.50
N GLY A 317 13.31 20.20 17.21
CA GLY A 317 13.63 21.33 18.08
C GLY A 317 12.76 21.47 19.35
N LYS A 318 11.74 20.62 19.55
CA LYS A 318 10.86 20.63 20.73
C LYS A 318 11.19 19.46 21.68
N PRO A 319 10.83 19.56 22.98
CA PRO A 319 11.04 18.46 23.93
C PRO A 319 10.20 17.21 23.63
N ALA A 320 10.70 16.04 24.03
CA ALA A 320 10.02 14.75 23.95
C ALA A 320 8.96 14.62 25.05
N GLN A 321 7.86 15.36 24.92
CA GLN A 321 6.81 15.44 25.95
C GLN A 321 6.02 14.14 26.10
N ASN A 322 5.86 13.35 25.03
CA ASN A 322 5.13 12.08 25.09
C ASN A 322 6.01 10.93 25.60
N ALA A 323 7.32 11.13 25.79
CA ALA A 323 8.23 10.12 26.32
C ALA A 323 8.01 9.90 27.83
N GLY A 324 8.30 8.70 28.31
CA GLY A 324 8.23 8.34 29.73
C GLY A 324 9.57 8.49 30.46
N GLY A 325 9.50 8.33 31.79
CA GLY A 325 10.67 8.24 32.65
C GLY A 325 11.66 9.39 32.46
N THR A 326 12.94 9.06 32.35
CA THR A 326 14.06 10.01 32.19
C THR A 326 14.14 10.66 30.80
N LEU A 327 13.40 10.13 29.82
CA LEU A 327 13.34 10.67 28.45
C LEU A 327 12.32 11.82 28.32
N SER A 328 11.35 11.89 29.24
CA SER A 328 10.34 12.94 29.24
C SER A 328 10.98 14.33 29.31
N SER A 329 10.52 15.24 28.46
CA SER A 329 11.01 16.63 28.36
C SER A 329 12.49 16.78 27.96
N GLN A 330 13.20 15.71 27.57
CA GLN A 330 14.52 15.83 26.94
C GLN A 330 14.40 16.41 25.52
N PRO A 331 15.46 17.03 24.97
CA PRO A 331 15.49 17.43 23.55
C PRO A 331 15.25 16.21 22.65
N ARG A 332 14.36 16.34 21.65
CA ARG A 332 14.04 15.21 20.77
C ARG A 332 15.25 14.75 19.97
N LYS A 333 15.50 13.44 20.02
CA LYS A 333 16.44 12.71 19.18
C LYS A 333 15.69 11.62 18.43
N LEU A 334 15.69 11.72 17.11
CA LEU A 334 15.03 10.76 16.21
C LEU A 334 15.88 9.50 16.05
N GLY A 335 15.28 8.34 16.25
CA GLY A 335 15.80 7.06 15.79
C GLY A 335 14.87 6.47 14.73
N ILE A 336 15.42 5.96 13.64
CA ILE A 336 14.66 5.37 12.54
C ILE A 336 14.87 3.86 12.54
N VAL A 337 13.78 3.08 12.48
CA VAL A 337 13.80 1.63 12.29
C VAL A 337 13.13 1.29 10.95
N VAL A 338 13.82 0.54 10.10
CA VAL A 338 13.46 0.36 8.67
C VAL A 338 13.84 -1.05 8.20
N PRO A 339 13.05 -1.72 7.34
CA PRO A 339 13.42 -3.04 6.83
C PRO A 339 14.66 -2.96 5.94
N ASN A 340 15.57 -3.91 6.09
CA ASN A 340 16.67 -4.15 5.17
C ASN A 340 16.14 -4.80 3.89
N SER A 341 15.59 -3.98 3.00
CA SER A 341 14.90 -4.39 1.78
C SER A 341 15.26 -3.44 0.65
N SER A 342 15.72 -3.98 -0.48
CA SER A 342 16.05 -3.20 -1.68
C SER A 342 14.86 -2.41 -2.23
N TRP A 343 13.63 -2.89 -2.02
CA TRP A 343 12.39 -2.25 -2.48
C TRP A 343 12.13 -0.86 -1.88
N TYR A 344 12.78 -0.51 -0.76
CA TYR A 344 12.51 0.71 0.01
C TYR A 344 13.75 1.59 0.26
N GLN A 345 14.92 1.24 -0.29
CA GLN A 345 16.17 1.99 -0.07
C GLN A 345 16.09 3.42 -0.59
N ASP A 346 15.52 3.64 -1.79
CA ASP A 346 15.34 4.98 -2.36
C ASP A 346 14.56 5.90 -1.41
N CYS A 347 13.42 5.41 -0.89
CA CYS A 347 12.55 6.14 0.01
C CYS A 347 13.21 6.45 1.37
N LEU A 348 14.06 5.54 1.88
CA LEU A 348 14.89 5.82 3.05
C LEU A 348 15.86 6.98 2.77
N GLN A 349 16.56 6.95 1.62
CA GLN A 349 17.52 7.99 1.26
C GLN A 349 16.83 9.34 1.01
N ASP A 350 15.66 9.35 0.37
CA ASP A 350 14.84 10.55 0.18
C ASP A 350 14.44 11.17 1.52
N GLY A 351 13.95 10.38 2.47
CA GLY A 351 13.60 10.84 3.82
C GLY A 351 14.81 11.41 4.58
N LEU A 352 15.96 10.71 4.54
CA LEU A 352 17.20 11.20 5.15
C LEU A 352 17.69 12.49 4.50
N ASN A 353 17.62 12.61 3.17
CA ASN A 353 17.97 13.82 2.43
C ASN A 353 17.07 15.01 2.83
N GLN A 354 15.79 14.77 3.12
CA GLN A 354 14.86 15.81 3.57
C GLN A 354 15.08 16.21 5.02
N LEU A 355 15.33 15.26 5.93
CA LEU A 355 15.70 15.55 7.32
C LEU A 355 16.95 16.44 7.38
N ARG A 356 17.98 16.09 6.58
CA ARG A 356 19.21 16.88 6.43
C ARG A 356 18.96 18.30 5.91
N LYS A 357 18.09 18.47 4.90
CA LYS A 357 17.65 19.81 4.45
C LYS A 357 16.91 20.61 5.54
N GLY A 358 16.22 19.92 6.45
CA GLY A 358 15.57 20.50 7.62
C GLY A 358 16.50 20.71 8.83
N GLY A 359 17.81 20.45 8.71
CA GLY A 359 18.78 20.59 9.80
C GLY A 359 18.70 19.50 10.88
N VAL A 360 18.09 18.34 10.56
CA VAL A 360 17.99 17.18 11.46
C VAL A 360 18.82 16.03 10.91
N GLU A 361 19.73 15.52 11.74
CA GLU A 361 20.32 14.19 11.57
C GLU A 361 19.64 13.23 12.57
N PRO A 362 19.18 12.04 12.16
CA PRO A 362 18.80 10.99 13.10
C PRO A 362 19.98 10.62 14.01
N ALA A 363 19.70 10.39 15.30
CA ALA A 363 20.68 9.86 16.23
C ALA A 363 21.04 8.40 15.90
N ASP A 364 20.14 7.66 15.24
CA ASP A 364 20.45 6.36 14.64
C ASP A 364 19.48 6.00 13.50
N VAL A 365 19.95 5.16 12.58
CA VAL A 365 19.15 4.49 11.53
C VAL A 365 19.46 3.00 11.61
N VAL A 366 18.50 2.22 12.09
CA VAL A 366 18.67 0.81 12.44
C VAL A 366 17.91 -0.07 11.43
N PRO A 367 18.61 -0.69 10.46
CA PRO A 367 18.00 -1.67 9.57
C PRO A 367 17.69 -2.97 10.32
N TYR A 368 16.59 -3.65 9.98
CA TYR A 368 16.26 -4.98 10.48
C TYR A 368 15.98 -5.96 9.33
N THR A 369 16.33 -7.23 9.50
CA THR A 369 15.93 -8.28 8.55
C THR A 369 14.51 -8.73 8.89
N PRO A 370 13.54 -8.70 7.96
CA PRO A 370 12.19 -9.17 8.20
C PRO A 370 12.15 -10.71 8.20
N ASP A 371 12.63 -11.32 9.29
CA ASP A 371 12.64 -12.77 9.51
C ASP A 371 11.98 -13.11 10.85
N LEU A 372 11.01 -14.02 10.83
CA LEU A 372 10.23 -14.40 12.02
C LEU A 372 11.08 -15.08 13.11
N ASN A 373 12.17 -15.75 12.72
CA ASN A 373 13.01 -16.54 13.63
C ASN A 373 13.94 -15.66 14.46
N THR A 374 14.55 -14.66 13.84
CA THR A 374 15.49 -13.73 14.51
C THR A 374 14.82 -12.48 15.09
N MET A 375 13.57 -12.18 14.73
CA MET A 375 12.81 -10.98 15.13
C MET A 375 12.92 -10.62 16.61
N THR A 376 12.83 -11.59 17.53
CA THR A 376 12.90 -11.35 18.98
C THR A 376 14.29 -10.89 19.43
N THR A 377 15.34 -11.53 18.93
CA THR A 377 16.74 -11.18 19.22
C THR A 377 17.08 -9.83 18.58
N GLN A 378 16.70 -9.63 17.31
CA GLN A 378 16.86 -8.35 16.63
C GLN A 378 16.16 -7.22 17.41
N SER A 379 14.90 -7.41 17.82
CA SER A 379 14.16 -6.40 18.60
C SER A 379 14.88 -6.02 19.89
N ALA A 380 15.41 -7.00 20.64
CA ALA A 380 16.15 -6.71 21.87
C ALA A 380 17.43 -5.88 21.58
N THR A 381 18.16 -6.21 20.50
CA THR A 381 19.35 -5.46 20.05
C THR A 381 19.01 -4.05 19.57
N ILE A 382 17.93 -3.89 18.79
CA ILE A 382 17.44 -2.59 18.28
C ILE A 382 17.11 -1.66 19.45
N ILE A 383 16.35 -2.13 20.45
CA ILE A 383 16.01 -1.32 21.63
C ILE A 383 17.27 -0.88 22.38
N SER A 384 18.23 -1.78 22.63
CA SER A 384 19.46 -1.43 23.34
C SER A 384 20.30 -0.41 22.55
N ARG A 385 20.39 -0.56 21.22
CA ARG A 385 21.09 0.38 20.33
C ARG A 385 20.43 1.77 20.35
N LEU A 386 19.10 1.85 20.25
CA LEU A 386 18.35 3.11 20.34
C LEU A 386 18.53 3.79 21.72
N GLN A 387 18.53 3.01 22.81
CA GLN A 387 18.85 3.52 24.15
C GLN A 387 20.27 4.11 24.23
N GLN A 388 21.27 3.41 23.70
CA GLN A 388 22.68 3.84 23.71
C GLN A 388 22.91 5.12 22.88
N ALA A 389 22.23 5.25 21.74
CA ALA A 389 22.20 6.49 20.94
C ALA A 389 21.45 7.66 21.63
N GLY A 390 20.77 7.39 22.75
CA GLY A 390 19.98 8.37 23.49
C GLY A 390 18.74 8.83 22.72
N VAL A 391 18.16 7.97 21.88
CA VAL A 391 16.94 8.26 21.13
C VAL A 391 15.78 8.52 22.11
N THR A 392 14.95 9.51 21.79
CA THR A 392 13.74 9.84 22.57
C THR A 392 12.47 9.55 21.80
N SER A 393 12.55 9.53 20.46
CA SER A 393 11.42 9.45 19.55
C SER A 393 11.76 8.46 18.43
N VAL A 394 11.04 7.35 18.35
CA VAL A 394 11.32 6.25 17.40
C VAL A 394 10.30 6.31 16.26
N ALA A 395 10.78 6.50 15.03
CA ALA A 395 10.00 6.33 13.81
C ALA A 395 10.22 4.93 13.25
N CYS A 396 9.16 4.13 13.17
CA CYS A 396 9.22 2.79 12.61
C CYS A 396 8.52 2.79 11.23
N PHE A 397 9.31 2.64 10.17
CA PHE A 397 8.83 2.40 8.80
C PHE A 397 8.80 0.89 8.56
N CYS A 398 8.21 0.17 9.49
CA CYS A 398 8.39 -1.26 9.70
C CYS A 398 7.04 -1.98 9.73
N ASP A 399 7.07 -3.30 9.59
CA ASP A 399 5.86 -4.11 9.63
C ASP A 399 5.30 -4.24 11.08
N PRO A 400 3.98 -4.44 11.22
CA PRO A 400 3.34 -4.64 12.52
C PRO A 400 3.75 -5.93 13.27
N LEU A 401 4.36 -6.94 12.63
CA LEU A 401 4.91 -8.09 13.36
C LEU A 401 6.14 -7.67 14.17
N LEU A 402 7.04 -6.86 13.56
CA LEU A 402 8.17 -6.29 14.29
C LEU A 402 7.67 -5.40 15.43
N LEU A 403 6.74 -4.47 15.20
CA LEU A 403 6.23 -3.59 16.28
C LEU A 403 5.59 -4.37 17.43
N GLY A 404 4.91 -5.49 17.14
CA GLY A 404 4.35 -6.40 18.13
C GLY A 404 5.38 -7.05 19.05
N VAL A 405 6.66 -7.12 18.64
CA VAL A 405 7.77 -7.64 19.46
C VAL A 405 8.65 -6.52 20.01
N LEU A 406 8.90 -5.49 19.20
CA LEU A 406 9.73 -4.33 19.53
C LEU A 406 9.16 -3.52 20.68
N THR A 407 7.83 -3.34 20.73
CA THR A 407 7.19 -2.57 21.82
C THR A 407 7.23 -3.30 23.17
N PRO A 408 6.95 -4.62 23.31
CA PRO A 408 7.29 -5.35 24.53
C PRO A 408 8.78 -5.28 24.91
N LYS A 409 9.70 -5.38 23.95
CA LYS A 409 11.15 -5.27 24.25
C LYS A 409 11.56 -3.88 24.77
N ALA A 410 10.89 -2.82 24.35
CA ALA A 410 11.07 -1.49 24.95
C ALA A 410 10.66 -1.51 26.43
N SER A 411 9.50 -2.07 26.76
CA SER A 411 9.03 -2.20 28.15
C SER A 411 9.96 -3.06 29.02
N GLU A 412 10.40 -4.23 28.51
CA GLU A 412 11.34 -5.11 29.23
C GLU A 412 12.66 -4.42 29.57
N GLN A 413 13.16 -3.54 28.70
CA GLN A 413 14.42 -2.80 28.89
C GLN A 413 14.22 -1.44 29.58
N ASN A 414 13.02 -1.14 30.10
CA ASN A 414 12.63 0.15 30.68
C ASN A 414 12.80 1.36 29.73
N TYR A 415 12.81 1.12 28.42
CA TYR A 415 12.80 2.16 27.39
C TYR A 415 11.37 2.67 27.18
N THR A 416 11.18 3.98 27.20
CA THR A 416 9.85 4.60 27.06
C THR A 416 9.86 5.81 26.12
N PRO A 417 10.25 5.64 24.85
CA PRO A 417 10.29 6.73 23.86
C PRO A 417 8.88 7.16 23.44
N GLU A 418 8.81 8.26 22.72
CA GLU A 418 7.69 8.56 21.83
C GLU A 418 7.72 7.62 20.63
N TRP A 419 6.56 7.18 20.15
CA TRP A 419 6.47 6.38 18.92
C TRP A 419 5.88 7.26 17.81
N LEU A 420 6.69 7.59 16.80
CA LEU A 420 6.21 8.28 15.60
C LEU A 420 5.53 7.26 14.69
N ASN A 421 4.20 7.31 14.66
CA ASN A 421 3.39 6.49 13.77
C ASN A 421 3.45 7.05 12.34
N THR A 422 3.92 6.22 11.42
CA THR A 422 4.17 6.54 10.01
C THR A 422 2.97 6.23 9.10
N GLY A 423 1.95 5.51 9.61
CA GLY A 423 0.81 5.01 8.84
C GLY A 423 1.13 3.83 7.92
N VAL A 424 2.38 3.36 7.88
CA VAL A 424 2.81 2.21 7.07
C VAL A 424 2.11 0.93 7.57
N ALA A 425 1.76 0.04 6.63
CA ALA A 425 1.21 -1.28 6.93
C ALA A 425 0.00 -1.28 7.91
N LEU A 426 -0.89 -0.29 7.76
CA LEU A 426 -2.11 -0.10 8.56
C LEU A 426 -1.85 0.12 10.07
N THR A 427 -0.64 0.52 10.46
CA THR A 427 -0.31 0.89 11.85
C THR A 427 -1.16 2.04 12.39
N ASP A 428 -1.78 2.85 11.52
CA ASP A 428 -2.74 3.91 11.84
C ASP A 428 -4.20 3.43 12.01
N GLN A 429 -4.45 2.12 12.02
CA GLN A 429 -5.78 1.53 12.23
C GLN A 429 -5.96 0.99 13.65
N ASP A 430 -7.15 1.23 14.25
CA ASP A 430 -7.53 0.79 15.60
C ASP A 430 -7.27 -0.71 15.88
N ILE A 431 -7.45 -1.54 14.86
CA ILE A 431 -7.28 -2.99 14.95
C ILE A 431 -5.81 -3.41 15.05
N VAL A 432 -4.92 -2.66 14.41
CA VAL A 432 -3.46 -2.90 14.43
C VAL A 432 -2.83 -2.25 15.65
N GLY A 433 -3.21 -1.01 16.00
CA GLY A 433 -2.69 -0.30 17.18
C GLY A 433 -2.94 -1.03 18.51
N ARG A 434 -3.99 -1.87 18.60
CA ARG A 434 -4.28 -2.71 19.77
C ARG A 434 -3.36 -3.94 19.94
N LEU A 435 -2.53 -4.27 18.96
CA LEU A 435 -1.61 -5.42 18.99
C LEU A 435 -0.33 -5.12 19.78
N PHE A 436 0.03 -3.85 19.91
CA PHE A 436 1.28 -3.39 20.49
C PHE A 436 1.21 -3.30 22.01
N ASP A 437 2.37 -3.23 22.68
CA ASP A 437 2.43 -3.05 24.13
C ASP A 437 1.64 -1.79 24.54
N LYS A 438 0.61 -1.96 25.39
CA LYS A 438 -0.33 -0.89 25.74
C LYS A 438 0.34 0.29 26.45
N ASN A 439 1.38 0.02 27.24
CA ASN A 439 2.13 1.06 27.94
C ASN A 439 2.99 1.83 26.96
N GLN A 440 3.64 1.17 26.00
CA GLN A 440 4.38 1.85 24.92
C GLN A 440 3.48 2.64 23.99
N TRP A 441 2.44 2.00 23.46
CA TRP A 441 1.62 2.57 22.39
C TRP A 441 0.76 3.75 22.86
N SER A 442 0.55 3.92 24.16
CA SER A 442 0.03 5.18 24.74
C SER A 442 0.87 6.44 24.43
N ARG A 443 2.11 6.27 23.94
CA ARG A 443 3.01 7.33 23.47
C ARG A 443 3.07 7.45 21.93
N SER A 444 2.14 6.80 21.23
CA SER A 444 2.05 6.81 19.77
C SER A 444 1.35 8.08 19.27
N ILE A 445 2.08 8.85 18.46
CA ILE A 445 1.65 10.11 17.82
C ILE A 445 2.12 10.09 16.37
N GLY A 446 1.39 10.71 15.45
CA GLY A 446 1.81 10.74 14.06
C GLY A 446 0.68 11.00 13.08
N ILE A 447 0.68 10.27 11.97
CA ILE A 447 -0.18 10.55 10.82
C ILE A 447 -0.98 9.34 10.36
N SER A 448 -2.13 9.61 9.73
CA SER A 448 -2.99 8.60 9.09
C SER A 448 -3.37 9.07 7.69
N TYR A 449 -3.16 8.21 6.69
CA TYR A 449 -3.59 8.44 5.31
C TYR A 449 -5.05 8.06 5.11
N SER A 450 -5.54 7.07 5.86
CA SER A 450 -6.97 6.79 5.97
C SER A 450 -7.76 7.99 6.51
N GLY A 451 -9.06 8.05 6.22
CA GLY A 451 -9.99 8.92 6.96
C GLY A 451 -10.40 8.30 8.31
N ALA A 452 -11.36 8.91 8.97
CA ALA A 452 -11.86 8.44 10.25
C ALA A 452 -12.41 7.00 10.18
N THR A 453 -12.04 6.19 11.17
CA THR A 453 -12.48 4.80 11.29
C THR A 453 -14.00 4.70 11.38
N VAL A 454 -14.63 4.07 10.39
CA VAL A 454 -16.07 3.79 10.39
C VAL A 454 -16.39 2.50 11.16
N ALA A 455 -17.62 2.38 11.64
CA ALA A 455 -18.08 1.13 12.26
C ALA A 455 -18.13 0.00 11.22
N GLN A 456 -17.85 -1.24 11.64
CA GLN A 456 -17.98 -2.41 10.77
C GLN A 456 -19.41 -2.50 10.21
N GLY A 457 -19.54 -2.84 8.94
CA GLY A 457 -20.84 -2.85 8.25
C GLY A 457 -21.37 -1.47 7.85
N ARG A 458 -20.54 -0.42 7.88
CA ARG A 458 -20.93 0.96 7.47
C ARG A 458 -20.09 1.54 6.33
N GLY A 459 -19.08 0.83 5.84
CA GLY A 459 -18.25 1.25 4.72
C GLY A 459 -18.98 1.22 3.37
N VAL A 460 -18.35 1.84 2.36
CA VAL A 460 -18.89 1.92 0.99
C VAL A 460 -18.88 0.55 0.32
N GLY A 461 -17.85 -0.27 0.54
CA GLY A 461 -17.75 -1.63 0.01
C GLY A 461 -18.77 -2.56 0.62
N TYR A 462 -18.99 -2.49 1.93
CA TYR A 462 -20.10 -3.20 2.57
C TYR A 462 -21.45 -2.78 1.98
N SER A 463 -21.68 -1.48 1.83
CA SER A 463 -22.94 -0.95 1.25
C SER A 463 -23.15 -1.37 -0.21
N ALA A 464 -22.07 -1.43 -1.00
CA ALA A 464 -22.07 -1.94 -2.37
C ALA A 464 -22.43 -3.43 -2.43
N TYR A 465 -21.82 -4.25 -1.55
CA TYR A 465 -22.14 -5.67 -1.44
C TYR A 465 -23.62 -5.91 -1.08
N LYS A 466 -24.13 -5.25 -0.03
CA LYS A 466 -25.52 -5.38 0.42
C LYS A 466 -26.56 -4.84 -0.58
N ALA A 467 -26.15 -4.03 -1.56
CA ALA A 467 -27.03 -3.59 -2.64
C ALA A 467 -27.36 -4.71 -3.64
N VAL A 468 -26.59 -5.81 -3.65
CA VAL A 468 -26.79 -6.94 -4.58
C VAL A 468 -26.90 -8.32 -3.87
N ARG A 469 -26.31 -8.49 -2.68
CA ARG A 469 -26.37 -9.73 -1.87
C ARG A 469 -27.07 -9.52 -0.52
N LYS A 470 -27.61 -10.59 0.06
CA LYS A 470 -28.47 -10.55 1.28
C LYS A 470 -27.78 -11.07 2.53
N ASP A 471 -26.91 -12.04 2.35
CA ASP A 471 -25.92 -12.58 3.28
C ASP A 471 -24.84 -11.54 3.64
N GLU A 472 -23.93 -11.87 4.55
CA GLU A 472 -22.86 -10.98 5.00
C GLU A 472 -21.58 -11.20 4.18
N PRO A 473 -20.83 -10.14 3.83
CA PRO A 473 -19.52 -10.27 3.21
C PRO A 473 -18.43 -10.59 4.24
N SER A 474 -17.23 -10.83 3.74
CA SER A 474 -16.00 -10.98 4.51
C SER A 474 -15.67 -9.69 5.28
N ILE A 475 -14.84 -9.80 6.32
CA ILE A 475 -14.44 -8.64 7.15
C ILE A 475 -13.56 -7.66 6.37
N GLY A 476 -12.85 -8.13 5.34
CA GLY A 476 -12.05 -7.33 4.40
C GLY A 476 -12.82 -6.64 3.26
N VAL A 477 -14.17 -6.65 3.24
CA VAL A 477 -14.99 -6.16 2.11
C VAL A 477 -14.64 -4.74 1.63
N ASP A 478 -14.34 -3.80 2.52
CA ASP A 478 -14.02 -2.42 2.12
C ASP A 478 -12.63 -2.31 1.45
N LEU A 479 -11.69 -3.20 1.78
CA LEU A 479 -10.37 -3.30 1.13
C LEU A 479 -10.50 -3.92 -0.27
N MET A 480 -11.23 -5.03 -0.37
CA MET A 480 -11.53 -5.69 -1.66
C MET A 480 -12.28 -4.76 -2.61
N TYR A 481 -13.22 -3.96 -2.07
CA TYR A 481 -13.92 -2.92 -2.81
C TYR A 481 -12.97 -1.87 -3.35
N ALA A 482 -12.05 -1.34 -2.53
CA ALA A 482 -11.10 -0.31 -2.97
C ALA A 482 -10.20 -0.81 -4.12
N GLN A 483 -9.65 -2.04 -4.05
CA GLN A 483 -8.83 -2.60 -5.15
C GLN A 483 -9.64 -2.77 -6.45
N LEU A 484 -10.86 -3.29 -6.36
CA LEU A 484 -11.76 -3.41 -7.52
C LEU A 484 -12.22 -2.04 -8.05
N GLN A 485 -12.39 -1.04 -7.17
CA GLN A 485 -12.83 0.30 -7.52
C GLN A 485 -11.79 1.03 -8.37
N LEU A 486 -10.49 0.86 -8.11
CA LEU A 486 -9.42 1.42 -8.96
C LEU A 486 -9.54 0.90 -10.41
N VAL A 487 -9.78 -0.40 -10.60
CA VAL A 487 -10.03 -0.97 -11.93
C VAL A 487 -11.32 -0.43 -12.55
N ALA A 488 -12.41 -0.37 -11.78
CA ALA A 488 -13.69 0.13 -12.27
C ALA A 488 -13.63 1.62 -12.68
N ILE A 489 -12.88 2.45 -11.94
CA ILE A 489 -12.58 3.85 -12.29
C ILE A 489 -11.80 3.88 -13.60
N GLY A 490 -10.64 3.22 -13.68
CA GLY A 490 -9.77 3.28 -14.85
C GLY A 490 -10.42 2.73 -16.12
N VAL A 491 -11.20 1.65 -16.03
CA VAL A 491 -12.00 1.12 -17.15
C VAL A 491 -13.06 2.12 -17.61
N GLN A 492 -13.82 2.72 -16.68
CA GLN A 492 -14.84 3.70 -17.05
C GLN A 492 -14.20 4.97 -17.66
N MET A 493 -13.06 5.41 -17.13
CA MET A 493 -12.40 6.63 -17.58
C MET A 493 -11.64 6.44 -18.90
N ALA A 494 -11.12 5.24 -19.19
CA ALA A 494 -10.51 4.90 -20.49
C ALA A 494 -11.47 5.06 -21.67
N GLY A 495 -12.77 4.92 -21.44
CA GLY A 495 -13.77 4.96 -22.49
C GLY A 495 -13.89 3.63 -23.25
N PRO A 496 -14.54 3.63 -24.42
CA PRO A 496 -14.81 2.39 -25.15
C PRO A 496 -13.56 1.61 -25.56
N LYS A 497 -12.48 2.26 -26.00
CA LYS A 497 -11.27 1.60 -26.57
C LYS A 497 -10.25 1.17 -25.50
N LEU A 498 -10.71 0.43 -24.49
CA LEU A 498 -9.94 0.03 -23.32
C LEU A 498 -8.61 -0.68 -23.66
N ASN A 499 -7.50 -0.06 -23.27
CA ASN A 499 -6.18 -0.69 -23.22
C ASN A 499 -5.36 -0.04 -22.08
N PRO A 500 -4.17 -0.54 -21.72
CA PRO A 500 -3.42 0.00 -20.58
C PRO A 500 -3.02 1.48 -20.69
N ALA A 501 -2.76 2.01 -21.90
CA ALA A 501 -2.47 3.43 -22.07
C ALA A 501 -3.72 4.30 -21.88
N GLU A 502 -4.87 3.86 -22.40
CA GLU A 502 -6.15 4.54 -22.19
C GLU A 502 -6.63 4.43 -20.73
N PHE A 503 -6.34 3.33 -20.04
CA PHE A 503 -6.54 3.18 -18.60
C PHE A 503 -5.74 4.23 -17.84
N GLN A 504 -4.44 4.38 -18.11
CA GLN A 504 -3.62 5.41 -17.46
C GLN A 504 -4.12 6.82 -17.78
N ARG A 505 -4.43 7.13 -19.05
CA ARG A 505 -4.99 8.43 -19.45
C ARG A 505 -6.29 8.73 -18.69
N GLY A 506 -7.18 7.74 -18.61
CA GLY A 506 -8.43 7.84 -17.86
C GLY A 506 -8.21 8.07 -16.35
N MET A 507 -7.26 7.36 -15.74
CA MET A 507 -6.88 7.57 -14.34
C MET A 507 -6.31 8.98 -14.11
N PHE A 508 -5.49 9.52 -15.01
CA PHE A 508 -4.96 10.88 -14.90
C PHE A 508 -6.01 11.97 -15.19
N GLU A 509 -7.09 11.65 -15.91
CA GLU A 509 -8.26 12.51 -16.10
C GLU A 509 -9.27 12.42 -14.94
N TYR A 510 -9.05 11.55 -13.94
CA TYR A 510 -9.91 11.42 -12.78
C TYR A 510 -9.85 12.68 -11.90
N PRO A 511 -10.99 13.30 -11.55
CA PRO A 511 -11.00 14.52 -10.75
C PRO A 511 -10.68 14.22 -9.28
N GLU A 512 -9.97 15.16 -8.64
CA GLU A 512 -9.71 15.11 -7.21
C GLU A 512 -11.00 14.85 -6.41
N SER A 513 -10.99 13.80 -5.60
CA SER A 513 -12.16 13.29 -4.89
C SER A 513 -11.84 13.07 -3.41
N LYS A 514 -12.78 13.40 -2.52
CA LYS A 514 -12.57 13.40 -1.06
C LYS A 514 -13.65 12.62 -0.34
N GLY A 515 -13.24 11.78 0.60
CA GLY A 515 -14.14 10.90 1.35
C GLY A 515 -13.46 10.23 2.55
N GLN A 516 -13.97 9.06 2.93
CA GLN A 516 -13.53 8.31 4.12
C GLN A 516 -12.14 7.66 4.02
N LEU A 517 -11.52 7.65 2.84
CA LEU A 517 -10.18 7.11 2.54
C LEU A 517 -9.20 8.24 2.13
N GLY A 518 -9.45 9.48 2.56
CA GLY A 518 -8.63 10.65 2.25
C GLY A 518 -8.98 11.37 0.94
N THR A 519 -8.08 12.23 0.47
CA THR A 519 -8.15 12.84 -0.86
C THR A 519 -7.45 11.95 -1.88
N TRP A 520 -8.17 11.58 -2.94
CA TRP A 520 -7.69 10.81 -4.08
C TRP A 520 -7.50 11.68 -5.31
N LYS A 521 -6.38 11.46 -5.98
CA LYS A 521 -5.99 12.00 -7.29
C LYS A 521 -5.00 11.00 -7.90
N PHE A 522 -4.72 11.15 -9.19
CA PHE A 522 -3.65 10.44 -9.90
C PHE A 522 -3.02 11.41 -10.92
N GLY A 523 -1.83 11.09 -11.42
CA GLY A 523 -1.19 11.91 -12.44
C GLY A 523 0.16 11.37 -12.91
N PRO A 524 0.87 12.09 -13.80
CA PRO A 524 2.23 11.73 -14.18
C PRO A 524 3.15 11.64 -12.95
N GLY A 525 3.64 10.44 -12.65
CA GLY A 525 4.42 10.19 -11.44
C GLY A 525 3.57 9.97 -10.17
N ASP A 526 2.26 9.83 -10.27
CA ASP A 526 1.35 9.55 -9.16
C ASP A 526 0.35 8.45 -9.54
N TYR A 527 0.59 7.27 -8.98
CA TYR A 527 -0.12 6.02 -9.24
C TYR A 527 -0.80 5.47 -7.97
N THR A 528 -0.93 6.31 -6.93
CA THR A 528 -1.49 5.93 -5.63
C THR A 528 -2.64 6.84 -5.22
N THR A 529 -3.38 6.50 -4.18
CA THR A 529 -4.64 7.18 -3.83
C THR A 529 -4.52 8.31 -2.80
N SER A 530 -3.39 8.51 -2.12
CA SER A 530 -3.37 9.33 -0.89
C SER A 530 -2.62 10.65 -1.05
N GLU A 531 -3.37 11.72 -1.32
CA GLU A 531 -2.85 13.08 -1.49
C GLU A 531 -2.73 13.88 -0.19
N ASP A 532 -3.22 13.33 0.92
CA ASP A 532 -3.27 14.00 2.22
C ASP A 532 -3.26 13.02 3.41
N SER A 533 -2.97 13.56 4.59
CA SER A 533 -3.05 12.84 5.86
C SER A 533 -3.69 13.69 6.96
N ARG A 534 -4.13 13.04 8.02
CA ARG A 534 -4.59 13.67 9.27
C ARG A 534 -3.62 13.35 10.40
N GLU A 535 -3.49 14.28 11.34
CA GLU A 535 -2.70 14.09 12.57
C GLU A 535 -3.50 13.30 13.61
N ILE A 536 -2.87 12.28 14.19
CA ILE A 536 -3.50 11.33 15.11
C ILE A 536 -2.60 11.04 16.33
N TYR A 537 -3.22 10.66 17.43
CA TYR A 537 -2.57 10.05 18.58
C TYR A 537 -3.34 8.83 19.08
N TRP A 538 -2.66 7.90 19.75
CA TRP A 538 -3.31 6.75 20.35
C TRP A 538 -3.90 7.07 21.72
N ASN A 539 -5.19 6.77 21.91
CA ASN A 539 -5.83 6.86 23.22
C ASN A 539 -6.21 5.45 23.70
N PRO A 540 -5.53 4.88 24.72
CA PRO A 540 -5.81 3.54 25.23
C PRO A 540 -7.21 3.42 25.89
N ASN A 541 -7.82 4.54 26.27
CA ASN A 541 -9.13 4.60 26.89
C ASN A 541 -10.26 4.89 25.89
N GLN A 542 -9.95 5.42 24.70
CA GLN A 542 -10.95 5.65 23.65
C GLN A 542 -11.55 4.31 23.22
N LYS A 543 -12.86 4.28 23.00
CA LYS A 543 -13.54 3.14 22.39
C LYS A 543 -13.41 3.22 20.88
N SER A 544 -12.88 2.15 20.28
CA SER A 544 -12.83 1.99 18.83
C SER A 544 -14.24 1.93 18.25
N ILE A 545 -14.53 2.77 17.26
CA ILE A 545 -15.84 2.80 16.57
C ILE A 545 -16.05 1.50 15.78
N GLN A 546 -14.97 0.88 15.28
CA GLN A 546 -15.01 -0.37 14.53
C GLN A 546 -15.38 -1.58 15.39
N THR A 547 -14.87 -1.64 16.64
CA THR A 547 -14.89 -2.89 17.45
C THR A 547 -15.49 -2.77 18.85
N GLY A 548 -15.75 -1.56 19.36
CA GLY A 548 -16.20 -1.32 20.75
C GLY A 548 -15.17 -1.66 21.84
N LYS A 549 -14.03 -2.27 21.48
CA LYS A 549 -12.89 -2.52 22.38
C LYS A 549 -12.18 -1.19 22.70
N ALA A 550 -11.46 -1.15 23.83
CA ALA A 550 -10.68 0.03 24.23
C ALA A 550 -9.33 0.07 23.50
N GLY A 551 -8.82 1.28 23.25
CA GLY A 551 -7.68 1.55 22.38
C GLY A 551 -8.14 1.91 20.97
N ALA A 552 -7.97 3.18 20.60
CA ALA A 552 -8.27 3.70 19.28
C ALA A 552 -7.47 4.97 18.99
N TYR A 553 -7.35 5.33 17.71
CA TYR A 553 -6.78 6.60 17.29
C TYR A 553 -7.78 7.75 17.42
N VAL A 554 -7.28 8.92 17.81
CA VAL A 554 -8.04 10.16 17.91
C VAL A 554 -7.38 11.21 17.03
N GLU A 555 -8.19 11.92 16.23
CA GLU A 555 -7.74 13.08 15.45
C GLU A 555 -7.45 14.25 16.40
N THR A 556 -6.28 14.86 16.28
CA THR A 556 -5.95 16.07 17.06
C THR A 556 -6.73 17.30 16.57
N GLU A 557 -7.09 17.32 15.29
CA GLU A 557 -7.85 18.36 14.62
C GLU A 557 -8.97 17.72 13.77
N PRO A 558 -10.18 17.52 14.34
CA PRO A 558 -11.26 16.79 13.68
C PRO A 558 -11.60 17.31 12.28
N ASN A 559 -11.60 16.41 11.29
CA ASN A 559 -11.80 16.68 9.86
C ASN A 559 -10.69 17.49 9.16
N ARG A 560 -9.60 17.86 9.84
CA ARG A 560 -8.48 18.55 9.19
C ARG A 560 -7.53 17.55 8.55
N ARG A 561 -7.20 17.80 7.28
CA ARG A 561 -6.21 17.03 6.52
C ARG A 561 -5.18 17.99 5.91
N TYR A 562 -3.95 17.52 5.84
CA TYR A 562 -2.76 18.23 5.35
C TYR A 562 -2.28 17.51 4.09
N ARG A 563 -1.98 18.25 3.02
CA ARG A 563 -1.36 17.63 1.83
C ARG A 563 0.00 17.04 2.20
N ILE A 564 0.43 16.05 1.41
CA ILE A 564 1.78 15.49 1.49
C ILE A 564 2.81 16.63 1.49
N GLY A 565 3.61 16.71 2.56
CA GLY A 565 4.66 17.71 2.72
C GLY A 565 4.22 19.08 3.27
N GLU A 566 2.92 19.37 3.42
CA GLU A 566 2.40 20.70 3.82
C GLU A 566 2.09 20.84 5.33
N TYR A 567 2.76 20.10 6.22
CA TYR A 567 2.60 20.29 7.66
C TYR A 567 3.21 21.61 8.15
N GLY A 568 2.41 22.47 8.76
CA GLY A 568 2.86 23.70 9.42
C GLY A 568 3.36 23.48 10.86
N PRO A 569 3.89 24.51 11.54
CA PRO A 569 4.46 24.36 12.90
C PRO A 569 3.41 24.20 14.02
N SER A 570 2.17 24.62 13.78
CA SER A 570 1.05 24.66 14.74
C SER A 570 0.01 23.59 14.43
N GLY A 571 -0.28 22.70 15.39
CA GLY A 571 -1.19 21.56 15.24
C GLY A 571 -2.22 21.44 16.35
N GLY A 572 -2.93 20.31 16.35
CA GLY A 572 -3.93 20.03 17.38
C GLY A 572 -3.29 19.65 18.71
N LEU A 573 -4.08 19.76 19.78
CA LEU A 573 -3.63 19.41 21.12
C LEU A 573 -3.60 17.89 21.28
N ILE A 574 -2.41 17.33 21.54
CA ILE A 574 -2.24 15.93 21.95
C ILE A 574 -2.30 15.89 23.49
N PRO A 575 -3.24 15.15 24.11
CA PRO A 575 -3.31 15.07 25.57
C PRO A 575 -2.00 14.57 26.19
N GLY A 576 -1.56 15.24 27.27
CA GLY A 576 -0.23 15.06 27.85
C GLY A 576 0.81 16.08 27.37
N ILE A 577 0.51 16.82 26.29
CA ILE A 577 1.23 18.03 25.92
C ILE A 577 0.58 19.22 26.63
N GLY A 578 1.38 19.96 27.41
CA GLY A 578 0.98 21.29 27.90
C GLY A 578 0.97 22.28 26.74
N GLY A 579 -0.09 23.09 26.65
CA GLY A 579 -0.26 24.10 25.58
C GLY A 579 0.71 25.27 25.67
#